data_AF-A0A7X2GWY8-F1
#
_entry.id   AF-A0A7X2GWY8-F1
#
_cell.length_a   1.000
_cell.length_b   1.000
_cell.length_c   1.000
_cell.angle_alpha   90.00
_cell.angle_beta   90.00
_cell.angle_gamma   90.00
#
_symmetry.space_group_name_H-M   'P 1'
#
loop_
_entity.id
_entity.type
_entity.pdbx_description
1 polymer ?
#
loop_
_entity_poly.entity_id
_entity_poly.type
_entity_poly.pdbx_seq_one_letter_code
_entity_poly.pdbx_strand_id
1 'polypeptide(L)'
;MSERTLQEWLKQRRGRVTTMAKDLDINYTWISQIASGRKKAPLETAIKISEYTNNEVTVEAIAKAYKPKNRAICNVHRRPAPLP
;
A
#
# COMPACT_ATOMS: atom_id res chain seq x y z
N MET A 1 -20.77 -10.21 1.52
CA MET A 1 -19.65 -10.39 0.58
C MET A 1 -18.36 -10.23 1.36
N SER A 2 -17.40 -11.14 1.22
CA SER A 2 -16.11 -11.03 1.92
C SER A 2 -15.31 -9.89 1.30
N GLU A 3 -15.24 -8.74 1.97
CA GLU A 3 -14.34 -7.66 1.58
C GLU A 3 -12.90 -8.18 1.59
N ARG A 4 -12.27 -8.25 0.42
CA ARG A 4 -10.88 -8.68 0.29
C ARG A 4 -9.98 -7.47 0.31
N THR A 5 -8.84 -7.60 0.99
CA THR A 5 -7.82 -6.56 0.94
C THR A 5 -7.14 -6.55 -0.43
N LEU A 6 -6.61 -5.40 -0.85
CA LEU A 6 -5.83 -5.28 -2.08
C LEU A 6 -4.71 -6.33 -2.12
N GLN A 7 -4.09 -6.62 -0.97
CA GLN A 7 -3.04 -7.63 -0.86
C GLN A 7 -3.53 -9.04 -1.19
N GLU A 8 -4.68 -9.45 -0.67
CA GLU A 8 -5.26 -10.78 -0.96
C GLU A 8 -5.65 -10.90 -2.43
N TRP A 9 -6.25 -9.85 -2.98
CA TRP A 9 -6.61 -9.81 -4.39
C TRP A 9 -5.39 -9.92 -5.33
N LEU A 10 -4.30 -9.25 -4.98
CA LEU A 10 -3.03 -9.35 -5.70
C LEU A 10 -2.38 -10.75 -5.56
N LYS A 11 -2.54 -11.42 -4.43
CA LYS A 11 -1.96 -12.76 -4.17
C LYS A 11 -2.68 -13.89 -4.90
N GLN A 12 -3.95 -13.73 -5.25
CA GLN A 12 -4.73 -14.75 -5.96
C GLN A 12 -4.14 -15.14 -7.32
N ARG A 13 -3.45 -14.24 -8.02
CA ARG A 13 -2.84 -14.53 -9.32
C ARG A 13 -1.43 -13.94 -9.41
N ARG A 14 -0.45 -14.81 -9.70
CA ARG A 14 0.94 -14.38 -9.91
C ARG A 14 1.02 -13.40 -11.08
N GLY A 15 1.74 -12.30 -10.90
CA GLY A 15 1.92 -11.26 -11.92
C GLY A 15 0.80 -10.23 -12.04
N ARG A 16 -0.30 -10.38 -11.29
CA ARG A 16 -1.46 -9.46 -11.34
C ARG A 16 -1.10 -8.01 -10.97
N VAL A 17 -0.17 -7.82 -10.03
CA VAL A 17 0.37 -6.49 -9.68
C VAL A 17 1.07 -5.82 -10.86
N THR A 18 1.81 -6.59 -11.66
CA THR A 18 2.55 -6.08 -12.82
C THR A 18 1.61 -5.74 -13.96
N THR A 19 0.57 -6.56 -14.17
CA THR A 19 -0.49 -6.26 -15.13
C THR A 19 -1.23 -4.99 -14.76
N MET A 20 -1.72 -4.90 -13.51
CA MET A 20 -2.43 -3.72 -13.02
C MET A 20 -1.55 -2.45 -13.05
N ALA A 21 -0.25 -2.59 -12.75
CA ALA A 21 0.72 -1.50 -12.89
C ALA A 21 0.82 -0.98 -14.32
N LYS A 22 0.82 -1.86 -15.32
CA LYS A 22 0.86 -1.49 -16.74
C LYS A 22 -0.46 -0.88 -17.20
N ASP A 23 -1.58 -1.48 -16.84
CA ASP A 23 -2.91 -1.01 -17.24
C ASP A 23 -3.23 0.39 -16.67
N LEU A 24 -2.89 0.61 -15.40
CA LEU A 24 -3.16 1.89 -14.73
C LEU A 24 -2.07 2.94 -14.97
N ASP A 25 -0.97 2.58 -15.64
CA ASP A 25 0.27 3.35 -15.76
C ASP A 25 0.81 3.82 -14.39
N ILE A 26 0.84 2.88 -13.44
CA ILE A 26 1.23 3.12 -12.06
C ILE A 26 2.43 2.24 -11.72
N ASN A 27 3.38 2.78 -10.95
CA ASN A 27 4.54 2.03 -10.51
C ASN A 27 4.17 0.79 -9.66
N TYR A 28 4.64 -0.40 -10.06
CA TYR A 28 4.36 -1.68 -9.39
C TYR A 28 4.81 -1.70 -7.91
N THR A 29 5.94 -1.04 -7.59
CA THR A 29 6.47 -0.95 -6.23
C THR A 29 5.54 -0.12 -5.37
N TRP A 30 4.98 0.95 -5.94
CA TRP A 30 4.04 1.82 -5.24
C TRP A 30 2.72 1.10 -4.92
N ILE A 31 2.18 0.34 -5.87
CA ILE A 31 1.02 -0.54 -5.62
C ILE A 31 1.32 -1.54 -4.51
N SER A 32 2.50 -2.16 -4.53
CA SER A 32 2.90 -3.12 -3.50
C SER A 32 3.02 -2.48 -2.11
N GLN A 33 3.49 -1.23 -2.04
CA GLN A 33 3.55 -0.45 -0.80
C GLN A 33 2.16 -0.11 -0.27
N ILE A 34 1.22 0.24 -1.15
CA ILE A 34 -0.19 0.48 -0.80
C ILE A 34 -0.81 -0.82 -0.27
N ALA A 35 -0.68 -1.92 -1.01
CA ALA A 35 -1.23 -3.22 -0.64
C ALA A 35 -0.69 -3.71 0.71
N SER A 36 0.59 -3.44 1.00
CA SER A 36 1.22 -3.77 2.28
C SER A 36 0.87 -2.79 3.41
N GLY A 37 0.06 -1.77 3.15
CA GLY A 37 -0.32 -0.75 4.13
C GLY A 37 0.80 0.23 4.50
N ARG A 38 1.93 0.22 3.78
CA ARG A 38 3.09 1.08 4.06
C ARG A 38 2.89 2.51 3.57
N LYS A 39 2.03 2.70 2.56
CA LYS A 39 1.77 4.00 1.94
C LYS A 39 0.27 4.19 1.75
N LYS A 40 -0.19 5.41 1.99
CA LYS A 40 -1.59 5.78 1.76
C LYS A 40 -1.82 5.91 0.27
N ALA A 41 -2.85 5.23 -0.24
CA ALA A 41 -3.32 5.44 -1.60
C ALA A 41 -4.04 6.79 -1.69
N PRO A 42 -3.78 7.62 -2.72
CA PRO A 42 -4.64 8.75 -3.07
C PRO A 42 -6.05 8.26 -3.37
N LEU A 43 -7.05 9.12 -3.14
CA LEU A 43 -8.45 8.77 -3.40
C LEU A 43 -8.66 8.40 -4.87
N GLU A 44 -8.09 9.17 -5.81
CA GLU A 44 -8.14 8.88 -7.24
C GLU A 44 -7.59 7.48 -7.58
N THR A 45 -6.47 7.09 -6.96
CA THR A 45 -5.88 5.77 -7.16
C THR A 45 -6.75 4.67 -6.56
N ALA A 46 -7.31 4.91 -5.39
CA ALA A 46 -8.19 3.94 -4.76
C ALA A 46 -9.45 3.70 -5.59
N ILE A 47 -10.02 4.76 -6.19
CA ILE A 47 -11.15 4.67 -7.14
C ILE A 47 -10.73 3.85 -8.36
N LYS A 48 -9.62 4.19 -9.03
CA LYS A 48 -9.11 3.44 -10.19
C LYS A 48 -8.91 1.95 -9.90
N ILE A 49 -8.33 1.63 -8.75
CA ILE A 49 -8.14 0.23 -8.33
C ILE A 49 -9.50 -0.44 -8.07
N SER A 50 -10.44 0.25 -7.43
CA SER A 50 -11.77 -0.29 -7.16
C SER A 50 -12.54 -0.59 -8.44
N GLU A 51 -12.51 0.33 -9.41
CA GLU A 51 -13.10 0.15 -10.74
C GLU A 51 -12.42 -0.99 -11.51
N TYR A 52 -11.08 -1.03 -11.52
CA TYR A 52 -10.32 -2.09 -12.20
C TYR A 52 -10.59 -3.48 -11.59
N THR A 53 -10.79 -3.55 -10.28
CA THR A 53 -11.09 -4.79 -9.56
C THR A 53 -12.58 -5.14 -9.54
N ASN A 54 -13.44 -4.43 -10.30
CA ASN A 54 -14.89 -4.67 -10.31
C ASN A 54 -15.52 -4.62 -8.90
N ASN A 55 -15.07 -3.69 -8.07
CA ASN A 55 -15.45 -3.57 -6.65
C ASN A 55 -15.10 -4.79 -5.78
N GLU A 56 -14.22 -5.71 -6.22
CA GLU A 56 -13.67 -6.75 -5.33
C GLU A 56 -12.82 -6.13 -4.21
N VAL A 57 -12.14 -5.02 -4.50
CA VAL A 57 -11.38 -4.23 -3.53
C VAL A 57 -11.99 -2.84 -3.43
N THR A 58 -12.57 -2.52 -2.27
CA THR A 58 -13.18 -1.21 -2.02
C THR A 58 -12.16 -0.17 -1.60
N VAL A 59 -12.47 1.11 -1.84
CA VAL A 59 -11.67 2.25 -1.35
C VAL A 59 -11.48 2.17 0.17
N GLU A 60 -12.51 1.73 0.90
CA GLU A 60 -12.47 1.52 2.34
C GLU A 60 -11.49 0.42 2.75
N ALA A 61 -11.46 -0.71 2.03
CA ALA A 61 -10.48 -1.77 2.28
C ALA A 61 -9.04 -1.29 2.07
N ILE A 62 -8.81 -0.46 1.04
CA ILE A 62 -7.49 0.14 0.76
C ILE A 62 -7.11 1.13 1.87
N ALA A 63 -8.04 1.99 2.28
CA ALA A 63 -7.84 2.96 3.35
C ALA A 63 -7.58 2.28 4.69
N LYS A 64 -8.32 1.22 5.01
CA LYS A 64 -8.18 0.41 6.23
C LYS A 64 -6.87 -0.37 6.26
N ALA A 65 -6.34 -0.78 5.11
CA ALA A 65 -5.05 -1.44 5.00
C ALA A 65 -3.88 -0.52 5.37
N TYR A 66 -4.02 0.79 5.15
CA TYR A 66 -2.99 1.76 5.52
C TYR A 66 -2.80 1.79 7.03
N LYS A 67 -1.68 1.23 7.49
CA LYS A 67 -1.22 1.36 8.87
C LYS A 67 -0.18 2.47 8.88
N PRO A 68 -0.52 3.69 9.33
CA PRO A 68 0.51 4.69 9.55
C PRO A 68 1.55 4.04 10.45
N LYS A 69 2.79 3.99 9.99
CA LYS A 69 3.90 3.47 10.77
C LYS A 69 3.90 4.31 12.04
N ASN A 70 3.39 3.74 13.14
CA ASN A 70 3.33 4.44 14.40
C ASN A 70 4.77 4.87 14.64
N ARG A 71 5.01 6.19 14.66
CA ARG A 71 6.30 6.76 14.95
C ARG A 71 6.53 6.49 16.44
N ALA A 72 6.81 5.24 16.78
CA ALA A 72 7.56 4.91 17.97
C ALA A 72 8.90 5.61 17.74
N ILE A 73 8.98 6.86 18.19
CA ILE A 73 10.12 7.51 18.81
C ILE A 73 11.34 6.58 18.89
N CYS A 74 12.05 6.42 17.79
CA CYS A 74 13.43 5.94 17.80
C CYS A 74 14.30 7.18 17.96
N ASN A 75 14.39 7.68 19.19
CA ASN A 75 15.45 8.58 19.59
C ASN A 75 16.73 7.72 19.72
N VAL A 76 17.45 7.51 18.62
CA VAL A 76 18.71 6.75 18.65
C VAL A 76 19.76 7.53 17.85
N HIS A 77 20.84 7.89 18.55
CA HIS A 77 22.08 8.56 18.11
C HIS A 77 22.20 10.08 18.35
N ARG A 78 22.22 10.49 19.63
CA ARG A 78 23.27 11.43 20.08
C ARG A 78 24.40 10.58 20.69
N ARG A 79 25.46 10.32 19.92
CA ARG A 79 26.74 9.93 20.52
C ARG A 79 27.38 11.21 21.06
N PRO A 80 27.70 11.34 22.37
CA PRO A 80 28.56 12.42 22.79
C PRO A 80 29.94 12.21 22.16
N ALA A 81 30.50 13.27 21.58
CA ALA A 81 31.87 13.29 21.08
C ALA A 81 32.84 13.02 22.25
N PRO A 82 33.94 12.28 22.04
CA PRO A 82 34.99 12.20 23.05
C PRO A 82 35.60 13.58 23.26
N LEU A 83 35.67 14.03 24.51
CA LEU A 83 36.37 15.25 24.91
C LEU A 83 37.89 15.04 24.79
N PRO A 84 38.66 16.11 24.49
CA PRO A 84 40.11 16.05 24.30
C PRO A 84 40.87 15.71 25.58
#